data_AF-A0A6N1X6C1-F1
#
_entry.id   AF-A0A6N1X6C1-F1
#
_cell.length_a   1.000
_cell.length_b   1.000
_cell.length_c   1.000
_cell.angle_alpha   90.00
_cell.angle_beta   90.00
_cell.angle_gamma   90.00
#
_symmetry.space_group_name_H-M   'P 1'
#
loop_
_entity.id
_entity.type
_entity.pdbx_description
1 polymer ?
#
loop_
_entity_poly.entity_id
_entity_poly.type
_entity_poly.pdbx_seq_one_letter_code
_entity_poly.pdbx_strand_id
1 'polypeptide(L)'
;MSYGAQFNPNRLCLARRRRGLTKKKLAELIGADVRAVTAYESGEYKPERERLLALADQLHFPVQFFIGSDVQELTPDVVSFRSMSKMTAGQRDAALGAGAVALMLNEWIEQRFELPAAQLPDLSHESSPAAAAAALRRIWGLGELPVKNMVHLLEARGVRVFSLSLDTVHVDAYSMWHASTPFVFLNTMKSCERSRFDAAHELGHLVLHRHAGPKVKDAERQANEFASAFLMSEGSVLANAPVMATVDQLISHKVFWTVSVGALAYRLKDLKLVNEWHYRSLCIEMAQRGYQKSEPNSAPRETSQVFQKVFAALREDGMTRADIADQLAVHVNELDELVFGLALTALGGDAQAQSRPRRPVLQVIEGGRE
;
A
#
# COMPACT_ATOMS: atom_id res chain seq x y z
N MET A 1 -7.91 30.57 -18.56
CA MET A 1 -7.12 29.66 -19.41
C MET A 1 -8.09 28.71 -20.09
N SER A 2 -8.04 28.64 -21.42
CA SER A 2 -9.07 28.02 -22.27
C SER A 2 -8.96 26.49 -22.27
N TYR A 3 -9.92 25.79 -21.66
CA TYR A 3 -10.06 24.33 -21.75
C TYR A 3 -10.76 23.95 -23.07
N GLY A 4 -9.98 23.72 -24.12
CA GLY A 4 -10.44 22.91 -25.24
C GLY A 4 -10.43 21.45 -24.79
N ALA A 5 -11.60 20.88 -24.49
CA ALA A 5 -11.77 19.49 -24.06
C ALA A 5 -11.40 18.52 -25.20
N GLN A 6 -10.10 18.33 -25.40
CA GLN A 6 -9.51 17.43 -26.40
C GLN A 6 -9.12 16.12 -25.73
N PHE A 7 -9.24 15.02 -26.48
CA PHE A 7 -8.80 13.69 -26.05
C PHE A 7 -7.33 13.75 -25.58
N ASN A 8 -7.04 13.11 -24.43
CA ASN A 8 -5.73 13.06 -23.79
C ASN A 8 -5.06 11.69 -24.04
N PRO A 9 -4.01 11.63 -24.89
CA PRO A 9 -3.26 10.41 -25.19
C PRO A 9 -2.56 9.79 -23.98
N ASN A 10 -2.05 10.61 -23.06
CA ASN A 10 -1.33 10.15 -21.86
C ASN A 10 -2.28 9.41 -20.92
N ARG A 11 -3.52 9.88 -20.79
CA ARG A 11 -4.55 9.16 -20.02
C ARG A 11 -4.96 7.84 -20.64
N LEU A 12 -5.02 7.74 -21.97
CA LEU A 12 -5.19 6.45 -22.64
C LEU A 12 -4.02 5.50 -22.34
N CYS A 13 -2.79 5.98 -22.45
CA CYS A 13 -1.59 5.21 -22.14
C CYS A 13 -1.63 4.70 -20.69
N LEU A 14 -1.97 5.58 -19.73
CA LEU A 14 -2.12 5.24 -18.33
C LEU A 14 -3.21 4.18 -18.12
N ALA A 15 -4.42 4.39 -18.62
CA ALA A 15 -5.54 3.46 -18.47
C ALA A 15 -5.20 2.07 -19.03
N ARG A 16 -4.56 2.01 -20.22
CA ARG A 16 -4.12 0.74 -20.80
C ARG A 16 -3.07 0.05 -19.94
N ARG A 17 -2.06 0.78 -19.48
CA ARG A 17 -0.99 0.25 -18.61
C ARG A 17 -1.53 -0.23 -17.27
N ARG A 18 -2.46 0.52 -16.66
CA ARG A 18 -3.16 0.15 -15.42
C ARG A 18 -3.87 -1.21 -15.53
N ARG A 19 -4.42 -1.53 -16.70
CA ARG A 19 -5.05 -2.83 -17.02
C ARG A 19 -4.06 -3.91 -17.44
N GLY A 20 -2.76 -3.62 -17.45
CA GLY A 20 -1.70 -4.56 -17.88
C GLY A 20 -1.80 -4.94 -19.36
N LEU A 21 -2.51 -4.17 -20.18
CA LEU A 21 -2.79 -4.53 -21.56
C LEU A 21 -1.68 -4.05 -22.49
N THR A 22 -1.29 -4.90 -23.45
CA THR A 22 -0.46 -4.46 -24.58
C THR A 22 -1.31 -3.67 -25.58
N LYS A 23 -0.68 -2.82 -26.40
CA LYS A 23 -1.38 -2.11 -27.50
C LYS A 23 -2.11 -3.09 -28.43
N LYS A 24 -1.47 -4.24 -28.71
CA LYS A 24 -2.07 -5.33 -29.50
C LYS A 24 -3.34 -5.86 -28.84
N LYS A 25 -3.27 -6.18 -27.54
CA LYS A 25 -4.42 -6.73 -26.82
C LYS A 25 -5.57 -5.72 -26.74
N LEU A 26 -5.27 -4.45 -26.50
CA LEU A 26 -6.29 -3.39 -26.51
C LEU A 26 -6.95 -3.27 -27.88
N ALA A 27 -6.17 -3.27 -28.97
CA ALA A 27 -6.67 -3.21 -30.33
C ALA A 27 -7.66 -4.34 -30.64
N GLU A 28 -7.32 -5.57 -30.24
CA GLU A 28 -8.21 -6.74 -30.36
C GLU A 28 -9.53 -6.53 -29.59
N LEU A 29 -9.47 -6.06 -28.34
CA LEU A 29 -10.64 -5.87 -27.47
C LEU A 29 -11.60 -4.80 -28.00
N ILE A 30 -11.07 -3.70 -28.53
CA ILE A 30 -11.91 -2.61 -29.06
C ILE A 30 -12.26 -2.80 -30.54
N GLY A 31 -11.75 -3.84 -31.21
CA GLY A 31 -11.96 -4.12 -32.63
C GLY A 31 -11.27 -3.15 -33.58
N ALA A 32 -10.08 -2.65 -33.23
CA ALA A 32 -9.27 -1.70 -34.01
C ALA A 32 -7.93 -2.31 -34.45
N ASP A 33 -7.20 -1.62 -35.33
CA ASP A 33 -5.81 -1.99 -35.68
C ASP A 33 -4.83 -1.50 -34.61
N VAL A 34 -3.72 -2.22 -34.41
CA VAL A 34 -2.63 -1.82 -33.48
C VAL A 34 -2.04 -0.46 -33.85
N ARG A 35 -1.99 -0.12 -35.13
CA ARG A 35 -1.58 1.20 -35.63
C ARG A 35 -2.53 2.30 -35.14
N ALA A 36 -3.84 2.02 -35.09
CA ALA A 36 -4.81 2.98 -34.58
C ALA A 36 -4.59 3.25 -33.10
N VAL A 37 -4.44 2.20 -32.27
CA VAL A 37 -4.11 2.37 -30.85
C VAL A 37 -2.79 3.12 -30.64
N THR A 38 -1.80 2.86 -31.48
CA THR A 38 -0.52 3.58 -31.44
C THR A 38 -0.69 5.06 -31.77
N ALA A 39 -1.48 5.38 -32.80
CA ALA A 39 -1.78 6.75 -33.21
C ALA A 39 -2.61 7.51 -32.16
N TYR A 40 -3.52 6.82 -31.47
CA TYR A 40 -4.26 7.40 -30.35
C TYR A 40 -3.33 7.79 -29.20
N GLU A 41 -2.40 6.91 -28.82
CA GLU A 41 -1.46 7.15 -27.72
C GLU A 41 -0.33 8.12 -28.06
N SER A 42 0.02 8.28 -29.34
CA SER A 42 0.97 9.31 -29.78
C SER A 42 0.32 10.68 -30.00
N GLY A 43 -1.02 10.74 -29.98
CA GLY A 43 -1.78 11.95 -30.27
C GLY A 43 -1.82 12.33 -31.76
N GLU A 44 -1.48 11.41 -32.66
CA GLU A 44 -1.52 11.64 -34.11
C GLU A 44 -2.95 11.92 -34.59
N TYR A 45 -3.92 11.15 -34.10
CA TYR A 45 -5.35 11.46 -34.23
C TYR A 45 -6.13 10.91 -33.05
N LYS A 46 -7.36 11.41 -32.84
CA LYS A 46 -8.23 11.00 -31.72
C LYS A 46 -9.17 9.86 -32.14
N PRO A 47 -9.57 8.97 -31.20
CA PRO A 47 -10.61 7.99 -31.47
C PRO A 47 -11.96 8.68 -31.76
N GLU A 48 -12.74 8.09 -32.65
CA GLU A 48 -14.14 8.46 -32.87
C GLU A 48 -14.99 8.09 -31.65
N ARG A 49 -16.21 8.62 -31.57
CA ARG A 49 -17.10 8.44 -30.40
C ARG A 49 -17.32 6.98 -30.04
N GLU A 50 -17.59 6.12 -31.03
CA GLU A 50 -17.80 4.68 -30.80
C GLU A 50 -16.55 4.02 -30.24
N ARG A 51 -15.37 4.37 -30.76
CA ARG A 51 -14.08 3.87 -30.26
C ARG A 51 -13.78 4.36 -28.86
N LEU A 52 -14.10 5.61 -28.55
CA LEU A 52 -13.91 6.19 -27.22
C LEU A 52 -14.81 5.50 -26.18
N LEU A 53 -16.05 5.16 -26.53
CA LEU A 53 -16.94 4.38 -25.67
C LEU A 53 -16.41 2.96 -25.45
N ALA A 54 -15.90 2.30 -26.50
CA ALA A 54 -15.28 0.98 -26.38
C ALA A 54 -14.02 1.01 -25.50
N LEU A 55 -13.19 2.06 -25.61
CA LEU A 55 -12.03 2.26 -24.74
C LEU A 55 -12.45 2.43 -23.28
N ALA A 56 -13.47 3.24 -23.00
CA ALA A 56 -13.99 3.46 -21.66
C ALA A 56 -14.49 2.16 -21.01
N ASP A 57 -15.27 1.38 -21.76
CA ASP A 57 -15.80 0.09 -21.32
C ASP A 57 -14.67 -0.92 -21.03
N GLN A 58 -13.79 -1.17 -22.01
CA GLN A 58 -12.75 -2.20 -21.91
C GLN A 58 -11.63 -1.85 -20.93
N LEU A 59 -11.37 -0.55 -20.72
CA LEU A 59 -10.39 -0.09 -19.74
C LEU A 59 -11.03 0.19 -18.38
N HIS A 60 -12.36 0.07 -18.23
CA HIS A 60 -13.08 0.40 -16.99
C HIS A 60 -12.71 1.80 -16.45
N PHE A 61 -12.67 2.78 -17.33
CA PHE A 61 -12.52 4.20 -16.99
C PHE A 61 -13.65 5.00 -17.63
N PRO A 62 -14.27 5.97 -16.93
CA PRO A 62 -15.25 6.87 -17.53
C PRO A 62 -14.68 7.59 -18.76
N VAL A 63 -15.53 7.95 -19.73
CA VAL A 63 -15.12 8.73 -20.91
C VAL A 63 -14.43 10.04 -20.51
N GLN A 64 -14.90 10.65 -19.43
CA GLN A 64 -14.37 11.88 -18.84
C GLN A 64 -12.90 11.73 -18.43
N PHE A 65 -12.46 10.50 -18.08
CA PHE A 65 -11.07 10.22 -17.79
C PHE A 65 -10.21 10.67 -18.97
N PHE A 66 -10.51 10.22 -20.18
CA PHE A 66 -9.71 10.47 -21.38
C PHE A 66 -9.73 11.93 -21.88
N ILE A 67 -10.42 12.83 -21.19
CA ILE A 67 -10.53 14.26 -21.54
C ILE A 67 -9.92 15.14 -20.43
N GLY A 68 -9.49 14.53 -19.31
CA GLY A 68 -8.87 15.23 -18.20
C GLY A 68 -7.48 15.79 -18.53
N SER A 69 -6.98 16.64 -17.64
CA SER A 69 -5.59 17.14 -17.67
C SER A 69 -4.60 16.00 -17.58
N ASP A 70 -3.36 16.24 -18.03
CA ASP A 70 -2.29 15.26 -17.89
C ASP A 70 -2.16 14.76 -16.46
N VAL A 71 -1.81 13.48 -16.37
CA VAL A 71 -1.59 12.74 -15.14
C VAL A 71 -0.09 12.54 -14.99
N GLN A 72 0.40 12.63 -13.77
CA GLN A 72 1.79 12.34 -13.49
C GLN A 72 2.05 10.85 -13.76
N GLU A 73 2.85 10.52 -14.77
CA GLU A 73 3.32 9.15 -14.97
C GLU A 73 4.44 8.84 -13.97
N LEU A 74 4.30 7.71 -13.27
CA LEU A 74 5.36 7.14 -12.46
C LEU A 74 6.31 6.37 -13.37
N THR A 75 7.57 6.78 -13.41
CA THR A 75 8.60 5.98 -14.08
C THR A 75 9.14 4.93 -13.11
N PRO A 76 9.64 3.79 -13.63
CA PRO A 76 10.35 2.80 -12.81
C PRO A 76 11.48 3.42 -11.99
N ASP A 77 12.04 4.54 -12.45
CA ASP A 77 13.16 5.26 -11.82
C ASP A 77 12.88 5.87 -10.45
N VAL A 78 11.60 6.07 -10.13
CA VAL A 78 11.17 6.74 -8.90
C VAL A 78 10.68 5.74 -7.85
N VAL A 79 10.40 4.50 -8.26
CA VAL A 79 9.93 3.42 -7.38
C VAL A 79 11.12 2.61 -6.90
N SER A 80 11.10 2.13 -5.64
CA SER A 80 12.11 1.17 -5.15
C SER A 80 12.18 -0.06 -6.08
N PHE A 81 13.15 -0.05 -7.01
CA PHE A 81 13.13 -0.84 -8.24
C PHE A 81 13.13 -2.37 -8.05
N ARG A 82 13.57 -2.86 -6.89
CA ARG A 82 13.77 -4.31 -6.73
C ARG A 82 12.51 -5.06 -6.33
N SER A 83 11.54 -4.45 -5.64
CA SER A 83 10.22 -5.08 -5.45
C SER A 83 9.57 -5.41 -6.80
N MET A 84 9.87 -4.60 -7.82
CA MET A 84 9.37 -4.74 -9.19
C MET A 84 10.21 -5.67 -10.09
N SER A 85 11.41 -6.07 -9.66
CA SER A 85 12.37 -6.82 -10.52
C SER A 85 11.91 -8.23 -10.90
N LYS A 86 11.04 -8.83 -10.07
CA LYS A 86 10.44 -10.16 -10.31
C LYS A 86 9.12 -10.10 -11.09
N MET A 87 8.61 -8.90 -11.36
CA MET A 87 7.34 -8.70 -12.04
C MET A 87 7.51 -8.73 -13.56
N THR A 88 6.49 -9.25 -14.23
CA THR A 88 6.36 -9.08 -15.68
C THR A 88 6.18 -7.59 -16.03
N ALA A 89 6.48 -7.20 -17.27
CA ALA A 89 6.30 -5.82 -17.71
C ALA A 89 4.86 -5.32 -17.51
N GLY A 90 3.85 -6.14 -17.83
CA GLY A 90 2.44 -5.77 -17.64
C GLY A 90 2.05 -5.58 -16.17
N GLN A 91 2.57 -6.41 -15.27
CA GLN A 91 2.34 -6.23 -13.82
C GLN A 91 3.00 -4.94 -13.32
N ARG A 92 4.20 -4.61 -13.79
CA ARG A 92 4.87 -3.37 -13.41
C ARG A 92 4.10 -2.15 -13.88
N ASP A 93 3.66 -2.17 -15.13
CA ASP A 93 2.84 -1.12 -15.73
C ASP A 93 1.51 -0.94 -14.97
N ALA A 94 0.89 -2.04 -14.53
CA ALA A 94 -0.34 -2.00 -13.74
C ALA A 94 -0.14 -1.33 -12.37
N ALA A 95 0.93 -1.70 -11.66
CA ALA A 95 1.25 -1.11 -10.36
C ALA A 95 1.62 0.39 -10.48
N LEU A 96 2.45 0.77 -11.46
CA LEU A 96 2.75 2.17 -11.75
C LEU A 96 1.48 2.95 -12.12
N GLY A 97 0.57 2.32 -12.87
CA GLY A 97 -0.72 2.89 -13.20
C GLY A 97 -1.59 3.14 -11.97
N ALA A 98 -1.63 2.19 -11.03
CA ALA A 98 -2.35 2.34 -9.77
C ALA A 98 -1.74 3.46 -8.92
N GLY A 99 -0.41 3.55 -8.88
CA GLY A 99 0.29 4.65 -8.20
C GLY A 99 -0.04 6.02 -8.78
N ALA A 100 -0.20 6.16 -10.10
CA ALA A 100 -0.63 7.43 -10.69
C ALA A 100 -2.06 7.82 -10.29
N VAL A 101 -3.00 6.86 -10.23
CA VAL A 101 -4.36 7.13 -9.72
C VAL A 101 -4.33 7.48 -8.24
N ALA A 102 -3.45 6.86 -7.45
CA ALA A 102 -3.24 7.21 -6.05
C ALA A 102 -2.70 8.63 -5.88
N LEU A 103 -1.80 9.09 -6.76
CA LEU A 103 -1.37 10.49 -6.77
C LEU A 103 -2.53 11.44 -7.06
N MET A 104 -3.39 11.13 -8.03
CA MET A 104 -4.59 11.93 -8.31
C MET A 104 -5.51 12.03 -7.08
N LEU A 105 -5.74 10.90 -6.39
CA LEU A 105 -6.53 10.88 -5.17
C LEU A 105 -5.85 11.67 -4.04
N ASN A 106 -4.52 11.53 -3.87
CA ASN A 106 -3.78 12.29 -2.88
C ASN A 106 -3.86 13.79 -3.13
N GLU A 107 -3.64 14.25 -4.36
CA GLU A 107 -3.78 15.66 -4.74
C GLU A 107 -5.19 16.18 -4.45
N TRP A 108 -6.22 15.37 -4.76
CA TRP A 108 -7.60 15.73 -4.46
C TRP A 108 -7.87 15.87 -2.95
N ILE A 109 -7.27 15.00 -2.13
CA ILE A 109 -7.33 15.07 -0.66
C ILE A 109 -6.58 16.32 -0.16
N GLU A 110 -5.34 16.56 -0.62
CA GLU A 110 -4.50 17.68 -0.18
C GLU A 110 -5.09 19.05 -0.53
N GLN A 111 -5.92 19.15 -1.57
CA GLN A 111 -6.69 20.35 -1.88
C GLN A 111 -7.80 20.68 -0.85
N ARG A 112 -8.19 19.70 -0.02
CA ARG A 112 -9.33 19.79 0.92
C ARG A 112 -8.93 19.61 2.37
N PHE A 113 -7.82 18.91 2.63
CA PHE A 113 -7.37 18.53 3.95
C PHE A 113 -5.89 18.84 4.11
N GLU A 114 -5.52 19.39 5.27
CA GLU A 114 -4.13 19.51 5.66
C GLU A 114 -3.61 18.16 6.16
N LEU A 115 -2.69 17.57 5.40
CA LEU A 115 -2.04 16.31 5.75
C LEU A 115 -0.68 16.57 6.42
N PRO A 116 -0.21 15.67 7.31
CA PRO A 116 1.11 15.80 7.90
C PRO A 116 2.22 15.90 6.83
N ALA A 117 3.13 16.85 7.02
CA ALA A 117 4.32 16.99 6.18
C ALA A 117 5.30 15.83 6.43
N ALA A 118 6.09 15.49 5.41
CA ALA A 118 7.06 14.39 5.49
C ALA A 118 8.16 14.67 6.52
N GLN A 119 8.33 13.75 7.48
CA GLN A 119 9.32 13.83 8.56
C GLN A 119 10.31 12.65 8.51
N LEU A 120 10.77 12.32 7.30
CA LEU A 120 11.71 11.21 7.06
C LEU A 120 13.11 11.77 6.79
N PRO A 121 14.08 11.53 7.71
CA PRO A 121 15.48 11.87 7.48
C PRO A 121 16.10 10.94 6.42
N ASP A 122 17.14 11.42 5.76
CA ASP A 122 18.04 10.56 4.99
C ASP A 122 19.03 9.90 5.96
N LEU A 123 18.94 8.58 6.11
CA LEU A 123 19.77 7.75 6.98
C LEU A 123 20.70 6.83 6.19
N SER A 124 20.91 7.10 4.89
CA SER A 124 21.81 6.33 4.03
C SER A 124 23.27 6.32 4.49
N HIS A 125 23.64 7.27 5.34
CA HIS A 125 24.99 7.44 5.91
C HIS A 125 25.21 6.67 7.22
N GLU A 126 24.17 6.06 7.79
CA GLU A 126 24.29 5.26 9.01
C GLU A 126 25.13 4.01 8.79
N SER A 127 25.84 3.57 9.84
CA SER A 127 26.83 2.49 9.74
C SER A 127 26.24 1.12 9.42
N SER A 128 24.96 0.91 9.74
CA SER A 128 24.21 -0.29 9.41
C SER A 128 22.70 0.00 9.34
N PRO A 129 21.91 -0.86 8.69
CA PRO A 129 20.45 -0.75 8.72
C PRO A 129 19.86 -0.80 10.13
N ALA A 130 20.45 -1.62 11.03
CA ALA A 130 20.04 -1.65 12.43
C ALA A 130 20.37 -0.34 13.17
N ALA A 131 21.50 0.30 12.88
CA ALA A 131 21.85 1.61 13.41
C ALA A 131 20.88 2.69 12.91
N ALA A 132 20.52 2.66 11.63
CA ALA A 132 19.51 3.54 11.05
C ALA A 132 18.13 3.35 11.68
N ALA A 133 17.70 2.10 11.92
CA ALA A 133 16.46 1.81 12.62
C ALA A 133 16.46 2.41 14.04
N ALA A 134 17.55 2.23 14.79
CA ALA A 134 17.71 2.82 16.12
C ALA A 134 17.73 4.36 16.08
N ALA A 135 18.42 4.95 15.10
CA ALA A 135 18.45 6.40 14.90
C ALA A 135 17.06 6.96 14.60
N LEU A 136 16.31 6.33 13.68
CA LEU A 136 14.96 6.76 13.35
C LEU A 136 14.02 6.64 14.55
N ARG A 137 14.10 5.55 15.34
CA ARG A 137 13.33 5.41 16.58
C ARG A 137 13.62 6.52 17.58
N ARG A 138 14.88 6.96 17.71
CA ARG A 138 15.26 8.11 18.55
C ARG A 138 14.68 9.42 18.01
N ILE A 139 14.84 9.68 16.71
CA ILE A 139 14.33 10.90 16.04
C ILE A 139 12.81 11.00 16.21
N TRP A 140 12.10 9.87 16.10
CA TRP A 140 10.65 9.82 16.26
C TRP A 140 10.16 9.66 17.71
N GLY A 141 11.07 9.59 18.69
CA GLY A 141 10.70 9.47 20.11
C GLY A 141 9.98 8.17 20.48
N LEU A 142 10.26 7.07 19.77
CA LEU A 142 9.57 5.78 19.97
C LEU A 142 10.14 4.96 21.15
N GLY A 143 11.33 5.30 21.64
CA GLY A 143 12.02 4.53 22.68
C GLY A 143 12.27 3.07 22.27
N GLU A 144 12.09 2.13 23.19
CA GLU A 144 12.27 0.68 23.00
C GLU A 144 10.94 -0.09 22.96
N LEU A 145 9.80 0.59 23.11
CA LEU A 145 8.50 -0.08 23.11
C LEU A 145 8.08 -0.48 21.68
N PRO A 146 7.32 -1.58 21.52
CA PRO A 146 6.75 -1.95 20.24
C PRO A 146 5.97 -0.81 19.58
N VAL A 147 6.07 -0.69 18.25
CA VAL A 147 5.22 0.24 17.51
C VAL A 147 3.76 -0.23 17.63
N LYS A 148 2.83 0.62 18.08
CA LYS A 148 1.44 0.18 18.27
C LYS A 148 0.71 -0.12 16.96
N ASN A 149 0.95 0.69 15.94
CA ASN A 149 0.37 0.55 14.61
C ASN A 149 1.30 1.22 13.59
N MET A 150 1.79 0.46 12.62
CA MET A 150 2.73 0.95 11.60
C MET A 150 2.05 1.88 10.60
N VAL A 151 0.82 1.58 10.15
CA VAL A 151 0.10 2.45 9.21
C VAL A 151 -0.10 3.85 9.81
N HIS A 152 -0.61 3.94 11.05
CA HIS A 152 -0.79 5.21 11.75
C HIS A 152 0.54 5.95 11.96
N LEU A 153 1.61 5.21 12.30
CA LEU A 153 2.93 5.82 12.50
C LEU A 153 3.45 6.44 11.19
N LEU A 154 3.35 5.72 10.08
CA LEU A 154 3.75 6.22 8.76
C LEU A 154 2.96 7.48 8.39
N GLU A 155 1.63 7.45 8.52
CA GLU A 155 0.75 8.58 8.25
C GLU A 155 1.08 9.80 9.12
N ALA A 156 1.31 9.59 10.43
CA ALA A 156 1.69 10.65 11.36
C ALA A 156 3.04 11.29 11.03
N ARG A 157 3.91 10.60 10.28
CA ARG A 157 5.21 11.09 9.79
C ARG A 157 5.16 11.59 8.35
N GLY A 158 3.95 11.77 7.81
CA GLY A 158 3.71 12.34 6.49
C GLY A 158 3.89 11.38 5.33
N VAL A 159 3.94 10.08 5.58
CA VAL A 159 3.91 9.06 4.53
C VAL A 159 2.46 8.83 4.11
N ARG A 160 2.21 8.85 2.80
CA ARG A 160 0.90 8.51 2.23
C ARG A 160 0.82 7.00 2.06
N VAL A 161 -0.17 6.36 2.68
CA VAL A 161 -0.32 4.90 2.65
C VAL A 161 -1.55 4.54 1.81
N PHE A 162 -1.34 3.75 0.76
CA PHE A 162 -2.40 3.24 -0.12
C PHE A 162 -2.35 1.72 -0.19
N SER A 163 -3.45 1.12 -0.62
CA SER A 163 -3.52 -0.32 -0.91
C SER A 163 -3.09 -0.60 -2.34
N LEU A 164 -2.43 -1.73 -2.52
CA LEU A 164 -2.23 -2.33 -3.83
C LEU A 164 -3.54 -2.92 -4.35
N SER A 165 -3.78 -2.76 -5.65
CA SER A 165 -4.94 -3.35 -6.34
C SER A 165 -4.91 -4.88 -6.33
N LEU A 166 -6.08 -5.50 -6.48
CA LEU A 166 -6.19 -6.96 -6.62
C LEU A 166 -5.45 -7.49 -7.87
N ASP A 167 -5.23 -6.68 -8.90
CA ASP A 167 -4.48 -7.10 -10.09
C ASP A 167 -2.97 -7.25 -9.82
N THR A 168 -2.50 -6.77 -8.67
CA THR A 168 -1.09 -6.73 -8.27
C THR A 168 -0.75 -7.71 -7.14
N VAL A 169 -1.52 -8.78 -6.92
CA VAL A 169 -1.33 -9.76 -5.82
C VAL A 169 0.11 -10.27 -5.66
N HIS A 170 0.88 -10.29 -6.75
CA HIS A 170 2.26 -10.76 -6.75
C HIS A 170 3.28 -9.78 -6.14
N VAL A 171 2.85 -8.56 -5.78
CA VAL A 171 3.67 -7.57 -5.09
C VAL A 171 3.28 -7.53 -3.63
N ASP A 172 4.30 -7.55 -2.78
CA ASP A 172 4.16 -7.52 -1.34
C ASP A 172 3.86 -6.10 -0.86
N ALA A 173 4.72 -5.17 -1.26
CA ALA A 173 4.56 -3.73 -1.11
C ALA A 173 5.55 -3.02 -2.05
N TYR A 174 5.41 -1.71 -2.20
CA TYR A 174 6.47 -0.86 -2.71
C TYR A 174 6.36 0.56 -2.14
N SER A 175 7.45 1.30 -2.23
CA SER A 175 7.53 2.71 -1.84
C SER A 175 8.21 3.56 -2.89
N MET A 176 7.93 4.86 -2.80
CA MET A 176 8.49 5.87 -3.68
C MET A 176 8.45 7.25 -3.04
N TRP A 177 9.29 8.14 -3.54
CA TRP A 177 9.18 9.58 -3.29
C TRP A 177 8.57 10.25 -4.51
N HIS A 178 7.49 11.00 -4.33
CA HIS A 178 6.99 11.92 -5.36
C HIS A 178 7.22 13.35 -4.88
N ALA A 179 8.07 14.07 -5.60
CA ALA A 179 8.62 15.36 -5.15
C ALA A 179 9.18 15.26 -3.72
N SER A 180 8.49 15.83 -2.73
CA SER A 180 8.88 15.82 -1.32
C SER A 180 8.00 14.93 -0.44
N THR A 181 7.06 14.20 -1.03
CA THR A 181 6.08 13.38 -0.32
C THR A 181 6.40 11.89 -0.50
N PRO A 182 6.60 11.13 0.59
CA PRO A 182 6.81 9.70 0.53
C PRO A 182 5.47 8.94 0.44
N PHE A 183 5.44 7.92 -0.40
CA PHE A 183 4.30 7.02 -0.60
C PHE A 183 4.70 5.58 -0.30
N VAL A 184 3.78 4.84 0.32
CA VAL A 184 3.87 3.40 0.56
C VAL A 184 2.59 2.74 0.07
N PHE A 185 2.74 1.69 -0.72
CA PHE A 185 1.65 0.89 -1.27
C PHE A 185 1.73 -0.51 -0.69
N LEU A 186 0.71 -0.91 0.07
CA LEU A 186 0.69 -2.18 0.82
C LEU A 186 -0.28 -3.18 0.21
N ASN A 187 0.11 -4.45 0.14
CA ASN A 187 -0.82 -5.53 -0.11
C ASN A 187 -1.57 -5.90 1.19
N THR A 188 -2.81 -5.45 1.31
CA THR A 188 -3.63 -5.62 2.52
C THR A 188 -4.36 -6.98 2.61
N MET A 189 -4.13 -7.88 1.64
CA MET A 189 -4.69 -9.24 1.65
C MET A 189 -3.92 -10.22 2.55
N LYS A 190 -2.73 -9.84 3.01
CA LYS A 190 -1.90 -10.68 3.89
C LYS A 190 -2.30 -10.59 5.37
N SER A 191 -1.67 -11.43 6.20
CA SER A 191 -1.77 -11.30 7.66
C SER A 191 -1.26 -9.93 8.13
N CYS A 192 -1.75 -9.49 9.28
CA CYS A 192 -1.34 -8.22 9.87
C CYS A 192 0.19 -8.14 10.05
N GLU A 193 0.79 -9.23 10.55
CA GLU A 193 2.23 -9.30 10.81
C GLU A 193 3.06 -9.08 9.55
N ARG A 194 2.64 -9.65 8.42
CA ARG A 194 3.33 -9.49 7.14
C ARG A 194 3.15 -8.09 6.60
N SER A 195 1.92 -7.59 6.56
CA SER A 195 1.65 -6.23 6.08
C SER A 195 2.40 -5.17 6.89
N ARG A 196 2.48 -5.36 8.21
CA ARG A 196 3.24 -4.50 9.12
C ARG A 196 4.75 -4.58 8.89
N PHE A 197 5.28 -5.78 8.65
CA PHE A 197 6.69 -5.96 8.31
C PHE A 197 7.01 -5.32 6.95
N ASP A 198 6.15 -5.51 5.95
CA ASP A 198 6.24 -4.89 4.62
C ASP A 198 6.23 -3.35 4.76
N ALA A 199 5.35 -2.78 5.60
CA ALA A 199 5.34 -1.34 5.87
C ALA A 199 6.65 -0.82 6.50
N ALA A 200 7.25 -1.58 7.43
CA ALA A 200 8.55 -1.24 8.02
C ALA A 200 9.72 -1.43 7.02
N HIS A 201 9.61 -2.41 6.12
CA HIS A 201 10.55 -2.66 5.04
C HIS A 201 10.56 -1.49 4.05
N GLU A 202 9.39 -1.06 3.61
CA GLU A 202 9.23 0.10 2.74
C GLU A 202 9.71 1.40 3.39
N LEU A 203 9.45 1.57 4.70
CA LEU A 203 10.07 2.67 5.46
C LEU A 203 11.60 2.62 5.38
N GLY A 204 12.19 1.43 5.49
CA GLY A 204 13.62 1.22 5.32
C GLY A 204 14.12 1.72 3.97
N HIS A 205 13.40 1.43 2.87
CA HIS A 205 13.73 1.99 1.56
C HIS A 205 13.66 3.51 1.53
N LEU A 206 12.62 4.10 2.11
CA LEU A 206 12.44 5.55 2.10
C LEU A 206 13.54 6.31 2.83
N VAL A 207 14.11 5.75 3.90
CA VAL A 207 15.15 6.41 4.71
C VAL A 207 16.58 5.99 4.35
N LEU A 208 16.81 4.76 3.88
CA LEU A 208 18.16 4.27 3.53
C LEU A 208 18.53 4.50 2.07
N HIS A 209 17.53 4.56 1.17
CA HIS A 209 17.76 4.46 -0.27
C HIS A 209 17.21 5.65 -1.06
N ARG A 210 16.86 6.75 -0.40
CA ARG A 210 16.21 7.93 -1.02
C ARG A 210 16.90 8.45 -2.29
N HIS A 211 18.23 8.53 -2.27
CA HIS A 211 19.05 9.00 -3.39
C HIS A 211 19.90 7.88 -4.00
N ALA A 212 19.64 6.65 -3.60
CA ALA A 212 20.42 5.54 -4.05
C ALA A 212 19.91 5.13 -5.44
N GLY A 213 20.76 5.30 -6.46
CA GLY A 213 20.42 4.87 -7.82
C GLY A 213 20.09 3.37 -7.89
N PRO A 214 19.61 2.86 -9.04
CA PRO A 214 19.03 1.52 -9.22
C PRO A 214 19.94 0.30 -8.87
N LYS A 215 21.14 0.50 -8.34
CA LYS A 215 22.19 -0.51 -8.17
C LYS A 215 22.75 -0.65 -6.75
N VAL A 216 22.01 -0.33 -5.70
CA VAL A 216 22.45 -0.75 -4.35
C VAL A 216 22.39 -2.27 -4.28
N LYS A 217 23.57 -2.90 -4.16
CA LYS A 217 23.75 -4.34 -4.33
C LYS A 217 23.01 -5.17 -3.25
N ASP A 218 22.63 -4.55 -2.14
CA ASP A 218 22.02 -5.20 -0.97
C ASP A 218 20.75 -4.51 -0.43
N ALA A 219 20.12 -3.59 -1.19
CA ALA A 219 19.00 -2.78 -0.67
C ALA A 219 17.89 -3.60 0.00
N GLU A 220 17.49 -4.72 -0.59
CA GLU A 220 16.47 -5.63 -0.04
C GLU A 220 16.89 -6.25 1.29
N ARG A 221 18.15 -6.66 1.40
CA ARG A 221 18.70 -7.21 2.63
C ARG A 221 18.76 -6.13 3.71
N GLN A 222 19.18 -4.92 3.32
CA GLN A 222 19.25 -3.77 4.21
C GLN A 222 17.86 -3.34 4.69
N ALA A 223 16.86 -3.28 3.81
CA ALA A 223 15.48 -2.96 4.18
C ALA A 223 14.86 -4.01 5.11
N ASN A 224 15.13 -5.31 4.88
CA ASN A 224 14.71 -6.37 5.80
C ASN A 224 15.38 -6.28 7.18
N GLU A 225 16.69 -6.02 7.21
CA GLU A 225 17.45 -5.84 8.45
C GLU A 225 16.94 -4.61 9.23
N PHE A 226 16.70 -3.50 8.52
CA PHE A 226 16.07 -2.30 9.05
C PHE A 226 14.69 -2.61 9.64
N ALA A 227 13.79 -3.25 8.90
CA ALA A 227 12.44 -3.56 9.35
C ALA A 227 12.43 -4.41 10.61
N SER A 228 13.27 -5.44 10.64
CA SER A 228 13.47 -6.32 11.79
C SER A 228 13.93 -5.54 13.02
N ALA A 229 14.97 -4.70 12.88
CA ALA A 229 15.48 -3.89 13.98
C ALA A 229 14.55 -2.75 14.41
N PHE A 230 13.78 -2.18 13.48
CA PHE A 230 12.85 -1.09 13.74
C PHE A 230 11.62 -1.58 14.52
N LEU A 231 11.06 -2.73 14.13
CA LEU A 231 9.91 -3.33 14.81
C LEU A 231 10.29 -3.99 16.13
N MET A 232 11.48 -4.59 16.20
CA MET A 232 11.99 -5.33 17.35
C MET A 232 13.36 -4.75 17.76
N SER A 233 13.34 -3.60 18.45
CA SER A 233 14.56 -2.94 18.89
C SER A 233 15.36 -3.83 19.85
N GLU A 234 16.68 -3.72 19.80
CA GLU A 234 17.58 -4.63 20.53
C GLU A 234 17.29 -4.66 22.03
N GLY A 235 17.17 -3.49 22.67
CA GLY A 235 16.86 -3.39 24.10
C GLY A 235 15.52 -4.05 24.46
N SER A 236 14.51 -3.85 23.62
CA SER A 236 13.20 -4.50 23.75
C SER A 236 13.29 -6.02 23.71
N VAL A 237 14.01 -6.57 22.73
CA VAL A 237 14.16 -8.01 22.55
C VAL A 237 14.98 -8.60 23.69
N LEU A 238 16.10 -7.98 24.08
CA LEU A 238 16.91 -8.46 25.21
C LEU A 238 16.12 -8.51 26.52
N ALA A 239 15.19 -7.58 26.73
CA ALA A 239 14.37 -7.54 27.94
C ALA A 239 13.19 -8.54 27.94
N ASN A 240 12.69 -8.94 26.77
CA ASN A 240 11.42 -9.69 26.66
C ASN A 240 11.55 -11.04 25.93
N ALA A 241 12.71 -11.38 25.37
CA ALA A 241 12.91 -12.63 24.66
C ALA A 241 12.86 -13.84 25.61
N PRO A 242 12.29 -14.98 25.17
CA PRO A 242 12.29 -16.19 25.97
C PRO A 242 13.70 -16.79 26.07
N VAL A 243 14.04 -17.29 27.26
CA VAL A 243 15.23 -18.11 27.48
C VAL A 243 14.98 -19.51 26.90
N MET A 244 15.90 -20.01 26.08
CA MET A 244 15.76 -21.29 25.34
C MET A 244 14.48 -21.34 24.48
N ALA A 245 14.33 -20.37 23.58
CA ALA A 245 13.17 -20.20 22.72
C ALA A 245 12.67 -21.50 22.06
N THR A 246 11.43 -21.90 22.34
CA THR A 246 10.68 -22.93 21.59
C THR A 246 9.65 -22.29 20.65
N VAL A 247 9.11 -23.02 19.67
CA VAL A 247 8.08 -22.46 18.77
C VAL A 247 6.86 -21.96 19.55
N ASP A 248 6.43 -22.66 20.60
CA ASP A 248 5.29 -22.25 21.43
C ASP A 248 5.58 -20.98 22.25
N GLN A 249 6.81 -20.82 22.73
CA GLN A 249 7.25 -19.55 23.34
C GLN A 249 7.30 -18.43 22.30
N LEU A 250 7.77 -18.68 21.08
CA LEU A 250 7.75 -17.66 20.03
C LEU A 250 6.32 -17.22 19.69
N ILE A 251 5.36 -18.15 19.63
CA ILE A 251 3.93 -17.85 19.39
C ILE A 251 3.36 -16.94 20.49
N SER A 252 3.70 -17.20 21.75
CA SER A 252 3.21 -16.36 22.86
C SER A 252 3.89 -14.99 22.91
N HIS A 253 5.19 -14.92 22.60
CA HIS A 253 5.95 -13.66 22.66
C HIS A 253 5.76 -12.76 21.42
N LYS A 254 5.48 -13.32 20.23
CA LYS A 254 5.33 -12.52 19.00
C LYS A 254 4.24 -11.44 19.08
N VAL A 255 3.23 -11.66 19.92
CA VAL A 255 2.11 -10.73 20.13
C VAL A 255 2.61 -9.38 20.64
N PHE A 256 3.66 -9.35 21.47
CA PHE A 256 4.21 -8.12 22.03
C PHE A 256 4.69 -7.15 20.95
N TRP A 257 5.40 -7.63 19.92
CA TRP A 257 5.83 -6.80 18.79
C TRP A 257 4.86 -6.78 17.61
N THR A 258 3.84 -7.65 17.64
CA THR A 258 2.89 -7.90 16.54
C THR A 258 3.64 -8.28 15.25
N VAL A 259 4.55 -9.25 15.36
CA VAL A 259 5.35 -9.75 14.22
C VAL A 259 5.07 -11.24 13.97
N SER A 260 5.54 -11.78 12.85
CA SER A 260 5.39 -13.21 12.59
C SER A 260 6.31 -14.04 13.49
N VAL A 261 5.93 -15.29 13.77
CA VAL A 261 6.81 -16.22 14.51
C VAL A 261 8.17 -16.34 13.81
N GLY A 262 8.18 -16.35 12.47
CA GLY A 262 9.39 -16.38 11.67
C GLY A 262 10.27 -15.12 11.82
N ALA A 263 9.66 -13.93 11.83
CA ALA A 263 10.41 -12.68 12.02
C ALA A 263 11.04 -12.62 13.41
N LEU A 264 10.31 -13.04 14.46
CA LEU A 264 10.85 -13.11 15.81
C LEU A 264 12.02 -14.12 15.89
N ALA A 265 11.86 -15.33 15.34
CA ALA A 265 12.92 -16.33 15.30
C ALA A 265 14.19 -15.79 14.60
N TYR A 266 14.01 -15.09 13.48
CA TYR A 266 15.11 -14.46 12.74
C TYR A 266 15.81 -13.38 13.59
N ARG A 267 15.04 -12.52 14.27
CA ARG A 267 15.59 -11.45 15.10
C ARG A 267 16.37 -11.99 16.31
N LEU A 268 15.90 -13.07 16.95
CA LEU A 268 16.65 -13.72 18.02
C LEU A 268 18.00 -14.25 17.51
N LYS A 269 18.04 -14.78 16.28
CA LYS A 269 19.27 -15.26 15.65
C LYS A 269 20.24 -14.11 15.36
N ASP A 270 19.70 -13.03 14.80
CA ASP A 270 20.44 -11.82 14.46
C ASP A 270 21.10 -11.19 15.70
N LEU A 271 20.40 -11.16 16.83
CA LEU A 271 20.92 -10.72 18.13
C LEU A 271 21.72 -11.79 18.89
N LYS A 272 22.00 -12.93 18.26
CA LYS A 272 22.79 -14.05 18.83
C LYS A 272 22.20 -14.64 20.13
N LEU A 273 20.89 -14.44 20.37
CA LEU A 273 20.15 -15.08 21.47
C LEU A 273 19.84 -16.55 21.17
N VAL A 274 19.79 -16.90 19.88
CA VAL A 274 19.82 -18.28 19.41
C VAL A 274 20.94 -18.46 18.40
N ASN A 275 21.61 -19.62 18.44
CA ASN A 275 22.61 -19.95 17.44
C ASN A 275 21.95 -20.48 16.15
N GLU A 276 22.75 -20.62 15.08
CA GLU A 276 22.26 -21.04 13.76
C GLU A 276 21.61 -22.43 13.79
N TRP A 277 22.13 -23.36 14.60
CA TRP A 277 21.57 -24.71 14.74
C TRP A 277 20.17 -24.66 15.37
N HIS A 278 20.02 -23.90 16.45
CA HIS A 278 18.74 -23.76 17.14
C HIS A 278 17.71 -23.04 16.26
N TYR A 279 18.11 -21.96 15.59
CA TYR A 279 17.27 -21.26 14.61
C TYR A 279 16.78 -22.19 13.49
N ARG A 280 17.66 -23.06 12.97
CA ARG A 280 17.29 -24.04 11.95
C ARG A 280 16.25 -25.04 12.47
N SER A 281 16.42 -25.55 13.70
CA SER A 281 15.44 -26.43 14.34
C SER A 281 14.07 -25.76 14.47
N LEU A 282 14.03 -24.50 14.93
CA LEU A 282 12.80 -23.72 15.01
C LEU A 282 12.14 -23.55 13.64
N CYS A 283 12.93 -23.25 12.59
CA CYS A 283 12.42 -23.12 11.22
C CYS A 283 11.79 -24.42 10.69
N ILE A 284 12.42 -25.57 10.96
CA ILE A 284 11.90 -26.89 10.55
C ILE A 284 10.56 -27.15 11.24
N GLU A 285 10.48 -26.93 12.55
CA GLU A 285 9.27 -27.15 13.32
C GLU A 285 8.13 -26.20 12.87
N MET A 286 8.42 -24.92 12.65
CA MET A 286 7.46 -23.97 12.09
C MET A 286 6.93 -24.40 10.72
N ALA A 287 7.80 -24.97 9.86
CA ALA A 287 7.40 -25.48 8.56
C ALA A 287 6.48 -26.71 8.69
N GLN A 288 6.82 -27.65 9.58
CA GLN A 288 6.00 -28.83 9.87
C GLN A 288 4.61 -28.47 10.41
N ARG A 289 4.54 -27.43 11.26
CA ARG A 289 3.29 -26.90 11.81
C ARG A 289 2.53 -25.98 10.83
N GLY A 290 3.07 -25.70 9.65
CA GLY A 290 2.41 -24.90 8.60
C GLY A 290 2.41 -23.39 8.80
N TYR A 291 3.17 -22.86 9.78
CA TYR A 291 3.16 -21.44 10.14
C TYR A 291 3.79 -20.52 9.10
N GLN A 292 4.51 -21.09 8.12
CA GLN A 292 4.97 -20.34 6.95
C GLN A 292 3.82 -19.96 5.99
N LYS A 293 2.68 -20.64 6.06
CA LYS A 293 1.51 -20.36 5.20
C LYS A 293 0.41 -19.66 5.97
N SER A 294 0.13 -20.11 7.19
CA SER A 294 -0.90 -19.56 8.06
C SER A 294 -0.30 -19.13 9.38
N GLU A 295 -0.25 -17.82 9.60
CA GLU A 295 0.31 -17.25 10.83
C GLU A 295 -0.56 -17.62 12.04
N PRO A 296 0.00 -18.22 13.12
CA PRO A 296 -0.76 -18.53 14.32
C PRO A 296 -1.10 -17.26 15.11
N ASN A 297 -2.29 -17.21 15.72
CA ASN A 297 -2.78 -16.09 16.54
C ASN A 297 -2.57 -14.73 15.86
N SER A 298 -3.03 -14.61 14.61
CA SER A 298 -2.80 -13.39 13.83
C SER A 298 -3.54 -12.19 14.42
N ALA A 299 -2.86 -11.05 14.49
CA ALA A 299 -3.45 -9.81 14.98
C ALA A 299 -4.49 -9.23 14.01
N PRO A 300 -5.45 -8.40 14.49
CA PRO A 300 -6.34 -7.63 13.63
C PRO A 300 -5.54 -6.71 12.70
N ARG A 301 -6.02 -6.50 11.47
CA ARG A 301 -5.34 -5.65 10.48
C ARG A 301 -5.25 -4.19 10.94
N GLU A 302 -4.09 -3.59 10.67
CA GLU A 302 -3.88 -2.15 10.82
C GLU A 302 -4.56 -1.40 9.67
N THR A 303 -5.31 -0.35 9.98
CA THR A 303 -6.08 0.47 9.03
C THR A 303 -5.57 1.91 9.00
N SER A 304 -5.98 2.70 8.01
CA SER A 304 -5.62 4.11 7.87
C SER A 304 -6.46 4.99 8.77
N GLN A 305 -5.83 5.90 9.53
CA GLN A 305 -6.56 6.96 10.23
C GLN A 305 -6.87 8.13 9.32
N VAL A 306 -6.01 8.41 8.34
CA VAL A 306 -6.23 9.49 7.38
C VAL A 306 -7.50 9.24 6.59
N PHE A 307 -7.65 8.08 5.95
CA PHE A 307 -8.86 7.76 5.18
C PHE A 307 -10.10 7.68 6.05
N GLN A 308 -10.00 7.17 7.28
CA GLN A 308 -11.14 7.18 8.21
C GLN A 308 -11.64 8.61 8.47
N LYS A 309 -10.74 9.55 8.73
CA LYS A 309 -11.09 10.96 8.99
C LYS A 309 -11.59 11.66 7.73
N VAL A 310 -10.89 11.50 6.61
CA VAL A 310 -11.27 12.08 5.31
C VAL A 310 -12.67 11.61 4.92
N PHE A 311 -12.93 10.30 4.90
CA PHE A 311 -14.24 9.78 4.52
C PHE A 311 -15.32 10.06 5.57
N ALA A 312 -14.98 10.23 6.85
CA ALA A 312 -15.95 10.68 7.85
C ALA A 312 -16.39 12.13 7.58
N ALA A 313 -15.44 13.05 7.42
CA ALA A 313 -15.73 14.46 7.14
C ALA A 313 -16.53 14.62 5.84
N LEU A 314 -16.13 13.93 4.77
CA LEU A 314 -16.83 14.00 3.48
C LEU A 314 -18.27 13.47 3.57
N ARG A 315 -18.53 12.44 4.38
CA ARG A 315 -19.89 11.94 4.61
C ARG A 315 -20.76 12.95 5.36
N GLU A 316 -20.18 13.72 6.29
CA GLU A 316 -20.90 14.80 6.99
C GLU A 316 -21.33 15.91 6.01
N ASP A 317 -20.50 16.18 5.00
CA ASP A 317 -20.80 17.10 3.89
C ASP A 317 -21.72 16.50 2.81
N GLY A 318 -22.22 15.28 3.01
CA GLY A 318 -23.09 14.58 2.07
C GLY A 318 -22.39 14.03 0.83
N MET A 319 -21.05 14.03 0.79
CA MET A 319 -20.27 13.49 -0.31
C MET A 319 -20.05 11.98 -0.16
N THR A 320 -20.33 11.25 -1.21
CA THR A 320 -20.16 9.79 -1.30
C THR A 320 -18.85 9.42 -2.00
N ARG A 321 -18.45 8.15 -1.90
CA ARG A 321 -17.31 7.62 -2.67
C ARG A 321 -17.51 7.74 -4.19
N ALA A 322 -18.75 7.63 -4.66
CA ALA A 322 -19.07 7.81 -6.08
C ALA A 322 -18.81 9.25 -6.52
N ASP A 323 -19.17 10.24 -5.70
CA ASP A 323 -18.90 11.65 -6.00
C ASP A 323 -17.40 11.97 -6.08
N ILE A 324 -16.59 11.31 -5.24
CA ILE A 324 -15.12 11.42 -5.29
C ILE A 324 -14.60 10.80 -6.60
N ALA A 325 -15.07 9.60 -6.94
CA ALA A 325 -14.67 8.89 -8.15
C ALA A 325 -15.05 9.71 -9.41
N ASP A 326 -16.23 10.31 -9.43
CA ASP A 326 -16.70 11.20 -10.50
C ASP A 326 -15.81 12.44 -10.65
N GLN A 327 -15.42 13.08 -9.53
CA GLN A 327 -14.50 14.23 -9.55
C GLN A 327 -13.10 13.87 -10.03
N LEU A 328 -12.63 12.66 -9.74
CA LEU A 328 -11.36 12.11 -10.24
C LEU A 328 -11.48 11.58 -11.68
N ALA A 329 -12.71 11.50 -12.20
CA ALA A 329 -13.07 10.83 -13.45
C ALA A 329 -12.58 9.38 -13.53
N VAL A 330 -12.65 8.63 -12.41
CA VAL A 330 -12.31 7.20 -12.35
C VAL A 330 -13.53 6.39 -11.95
N HIS A 331 -13.49 5.08 -12.18
CA HIS A 331 -14.55 4.21 -11.67
C HIS A 331 -14.45 4.08 -10.14
N VAL A 332 -15.57 3.96 -9.43
CA VAL A 332 -15.58 3.82 -7.96
C VAL A 332 -14.76 2.63 -7.46
N ASN A 333 -14.67 1.57 -8.27
CA ASN A 333 -13.84 0.40 -7.96
C ASN A 333 -12.33 0.75 -7.92
N GLU A 334 -11.84 1.69 -8.73
CA GLU A 334 -10.43 2.13 -8.63
C GLU A 334 -10.18 2.82 -7.28
N LEU A 335 -11.12 3.64 -6.82
CA LEU A 335 -11.04 4.28 -5.51
C LEU A 335 -11.06 3.23 -4.40
N ASP A 336 -11.98 2.28 -4.47
CA ASP A 336 -12.11 1.22 -3.46
C ASP A 336 -10.88 0.31 -3.40
N GLU A 337 -10.26 -0.01 -4.54
CA GLU A 337 -9.00 -0.77 -4.58
C GLU A 337 -7.84 -0.03 -3.94
N LEU A 338 -7.74 1.29 -4.13
CA LEU A 338 -6.66 2.11 -3.55
C LEU A 338 -6.75 2.26 -2.03
N VAL A 339 -7.94 2.07 -1.44
CA VAL A 339 -8.15 2.15 0.01
C VAL A 339 -8.55 0.81 0.63
N PHE A 340 -8.51 -0.27 -0.14
CA PHE A 340 -8.95 -1.59 0.29
C PHE A 340 -8.16 -2.07 1.52
N GLY A 341 -8.88 -2.53 2.55
CA GLY A 341 -8.27 -2.96 3.81
C GLY A 341 -7.65 -1.85 4.66
N LEU A 342 -7.56 -0.61 4.15
CA LEU A 342 -7.13 0.58 4.88
C LEU A 342 -8.32 1.40 5.39
N ALA A 343 -9.44 1.40 4.66
CA ALA A 343 -10.70 1.97 5.09
C ALA A 343 -11.76 0.88 5.23
N LEU A 344 -12.75 1.09 6.10
CA LEU A 344 -13.97 0.29 6.12
C LEU A 344 -14.77 0.59 4.85
N THR A 345 -14.52 -0.17 3.80
CA THR A 345 -15.34 -0.16 2.59
C THR A 345 -16.56 -1.03 2.85
N ALA A 346 -17.75 -0.44 2.82
CA ALA A 346 -18.96 -1.25 2.64
C ALA A 346 -18.84 -1.85 1.24
N LEU A 347 -18.58 -3.16 1.17
CA LEU A 347 -18.73 -3.93 -0.07
C LEU A 347 -20.17 -3.70 -0.51
N GLY A 348 -20.35 -3.05 -1.66
CA GLY A 348 -21.66 -2.86 -2.26
C GLY A 348 -22.25 -4.23 -2.57
N GLY A 349 -23.12 -4.73 -1.69
CA GLY A 349 -24.07 -5.75 -2.10
C GLY A 349 -25.01 -5.11 -3.12
N ASP A 350 -25.23 -5.79 -4.24
CA ASP A 350 -26.25 -5.47 -5.26
C ASP A 350 -27.67 -5.52 -4.67
N ALA A 351 -27.97 -4.58 -3.78
CA ALA A 351 -29.29 -4.33 -3.29
C ALA A 351 -29.59 -2.85 -3.52
N GLN A 352 -30.37 -2.58 -4.56
CA GLN A 352 -31.20 -1.38 -4.62
C GLN A 352 -32.03 -1.30 -3.34
N ALA A 353 -31.50 -0.66 -2.32
CA ALA A 353 -32.23 -0.34 -1.10
C ALA A 353 -32.40 1.17 -1.04
N GLN A 354 -33.54 1.64 -1.58
CA GLN A 354 -34.12 2.89 -1.11
C GLN A 354 -34.44 2.73 0.38
N SER A 355 -33.48 3.06 1.25
CA SER A 355 -33.74 3.07 2.69
C SER A 355 -34.30 4.43 3.08
N ARG A 356 -35.63 4.49 3.26
CA ARG A 356 -36.23 5.50 4.14
C ARG A 356 -35.62 5.30 5.54
N PRO A 357 -35.31 6.37 6.30
CA PRO A 357 -34.77 6.22 7.64
C PRO A 357 -35.84 5.58 8.54
N ARG A 358 -35.68 4.29 8.84
CA ARG A 358 -36.41 3.64 9.94
C ARG A 358 -35.83 4.21 11.23
N ARG A 359 -36.61 5.00 11.97
CA ARG A 359 -36.31 5.37 13.35
C ARG A 359 -36.37 4.11 14.20
N PRO A 360 -35.24 3.57 14.70
CA PRO A 360 -35.30 2.43 15.61
C PRO A 360 -35.85 2.92 16.95
N VAL A 361 -36.85 2.22 17.48
CA VAL A 361 -37.37 2.45 18.82
C VAL A 361 -36.43 1.76 19.80
N LEU A 362 -35.65 2.55 20.53
CA LEU A 362 -34.80 2.05 21.61
C LEU A 362 -35.63 2.04 22.90
N GLN A 363 -35.76 0.87 23.53
CA GLN A 363 -36.27 0.72 24.88
C GLN A 363 -35.12 0.30 25.80
N VAL A 364 -34.91 1.07 26.87
CA VAL A 364 -34.02 0.70 27.97
C VAL A 364 -34.77 -0.27 28.87
N ILE A 365 -34.21 -1.45 29.10
CA ILE A 365 -34.75 -2.44 30.04
C ILE A 365 -34.02 -2.23 31.36
N GLU A 366 -34.74 -1.87 32.42
CA GLU A 366 -34.17 -1.82 33.77
C GLU A 366 -33.85 -3.25 34.23
N GLY A 367 -32.57 -3.49 34.56
CA GLY A 367 -32.08 -4.79 35.02
C GLY A 367 -32.69 -5.16 36.38
N GLY A 368 -33.56 -6.17 36.38
CA GLY A 368 -34.07 -6.79 37.58
C GLY A 368 -32.97 -7.55 38.32
N ARG A 369 -32.84 -7.28 39.62
CA ARG A 369 -32.16 -8.14 40.58
C ARG A 369 -33.01 -9.39 40.80
N GLU A 370 -32.44 -10.56 40.60
CA GLU A 370 -32.59 -11.73 41.47
C GLU A 370 -31.24 -12.45 41.57
#